data_AF-A0A3P6QNT0-F1
#
_entry.id   AF-A0A3P6QNT0-F1
#
_cell.length_a   1.000
_cell.length_b   1.000
_cell.length_c   1.000
_cell.angle_alpha   90.00
_cell.angle_beta   90.00
_cell.angle_gamma   90.00
#
_symmetry.space_group_name_H-M   'P 1'
#
loop_
_entity.id
_entity.type
_entity.pdbx_description
1 polymer ?
#
loop_
_entity_poly.entity_id
_entity_poly.type
_entity_poly.pdbx_seq_one_letter_code
_entity_poly.pdbx_strand_id
1 'polypeptide(L)'
;LILISQFQEGQYFELQDAVEPRCVFCCRVLANLGGIVIYQVLDYTLSINITNPRCHPIGWAASHQEDAVAYCPGKYSAENIKKFAKNPVPAIIFRRYELKEHVLKVGCLVEVQDSEQRAAIFPGHVSEIINPHFVKIVSFSHGRPGTREIVAHRGTYGVFPQGFCASVGYQLSLPQKSMLKDRDLPNYAWTWKSYAAEWGISGLPTSEYNFEPIPGREARIAPMRHVEVFCYQRGVMYAALIHRAVRNLVLIELSCDTTPNPPLMFVVGCDNLFPCGFAAMYDIPFIGEAPFMSLPPLKNEGDVWLPRIYVHPSCRVGPWFTRSQFGALARYYEAGPIPHVFRVLIADIYQCASPEHRLEVQNMLNTDDDDVSAIYVKFKWRVSADHVLMRVPVCRTARQAVGWLRVLLRSLGCCPHLFSFEKTPKCNCTKLKPEERRRLPVIPADVARRMNSVNSGEKRKKRSTKVGTTKRRRTLPPSPPGQEPSQNHTRTVL
;
A
#
# COMPACT_ATOMS: atom_id res chain seq x y z
N LEU A 1 -24.10 -2.88 5.81
CA LEU A 1 -24.34 -1.77 4.87
C LEU A 1 -25.48 -0.89 5.38
N ILE A 2 -26.76 -1.25 5.24
CA ILE A 2 -27.92 -0.39 5.60
C ILE A 2 -27.78 0.34 6.96
N LEU A 3 -27.39 -0.35 8.04
CA LEU A 3 -27.20 0.28 9.36
C LEU A 3 -26.00 1.27 9.40
N ILE A 4 -24.93 0.98 8.66
CA ILE A 4 -23.69 1.79 8.65
C ILE A 4 -23.95 3.18 8.03
N SER A 5 -24.92 3.30 7.12
CA SER A 5 -25.37 4.58 6.56
C SER A 5 -26.38 5.36 7.42
N GLN A 6 -26.72 4.90 8.64
CA GLN A 6 -27.79 5.51 9.46
C GLN A 6 -27.30 6.44 10.59
N PHE A 7 -26.02 6.44 10.94
CA PHE A 7 -25.46 7.39 11.92
C PHE A 7 -24.96 8.67 11.23
N GLN A 8 -25.05 9.79 11.95
CA GLN A 8 -25.03 11.15 11.40
C GLN A 8 -23.85 11.99 11.91
N GLU A 9 -23.67 13.16 11.31
CA GLU A 9 -22.69 14.16 11.74
C GLU A 9 -22.98 14.68 13.15
N GLY A 10 -21.94 15.05 13.90
CA GLY A 10 -22.07 15.54 15.28
C GLY A 10 -22.39 14.46 16.32
N GLN A 11 -22.54 13.20 15.93
CA GLN A 11 -22.57 12.06 16.86
C GLN A 11 -21.17 11.70 17.37
N TYR A 12 -21.09 10.96 18.48
CA TYR A 12 -19.84 10.63 19.16
C TYR A 12 -19.59 9.12 19.27
N PHE A 13 -18.33 8.70 19.19
CA PHE A 13 -17.88 7.33 19.42
C PHE A 13 -16.53 7.31 20.16
N GLU A 14 -16.12 6.14 20.64
CA GLU A 14 -14.82 5.93 21.31
C GLU A 14 -13.83 5.22 20.38
N LEU A 15 -12.55 5.55 20.51
CA LEU A 15 -11.47 4.98 19.70
C LEU A 15 -10.23 4.68 20.55
N GLN A 16 -9.79 3.41 20.54
CA GLN A 16 -8.52 3.01 21.17
C GLN A 16 -7.33 3.49 20.32
N ASP A 17 -6.35 4.13 20.97
CA ASP A 17 -5.17 4.67 20.28
C ASP A 17 -4.33 3.58 19.59
N ALA A 18 -3.84 3.90 18.39
CA ALA A 18 -3.12 2.97 17.54
C ALA A 18 -1.77 2.51 18.13
N VAL A 19 -1.15 3.30 18.99
CA VAL A 19 0.14 3.05 19.65
C VAL A 19 -0.05 2.59 21.11
N GLU A 20 -1.08 3.09 21.79
CA GLU A 20 -1.39 2.72 23.18
C GLU A 20 -2.87 2.32 23.35
N PRO A 21 -3.26 1.06 23.07
CA PRO A 21 -4.66 0.61 23.11
C PRO A 21 -5.38 0.78 24.45
N ARG A 22 -4.65 0.98 25.55
CA ARG A 22 -5.23 1.30 26.87
C ARG A 22 -5.76 2.74 26.94
N CYS A 23 -5.28 3.63 26.07
CA CYS A 23 -5.76 5.00 25.94
C CYS A 23 -6.91 5.10 24.94
N VAL A 24 -8.06 5.63 25.39
CA VAL A 24 -9.26 5.84 24.56
C VAL A 24 -9.56 7.32 24.36
N PHE A 25 -9.83 7.69 23.11
CA PHE A 25 -10.28 9.01 22.72
C PHE A 25 -11.78 9.03 22.44
N CYS A 26 -12.47 10.09 22.90
CA CYS A 26 -13.80 10.44 22.40
C CYS A 26 -13.67 11.18 21.05
N CYS A 27 -14.31 10.65 20.02
CA CYS A 27 -14.27 11.14 18.65
C CYS A 27 -15.64 11.68 18.21
N ARG A 28 -15.68 12.80 17.49
CA ARG A 28 -16.89 13.39 16.91
C ARG A 28 -16.96 13.12 15.41
N VAL A 29 -18.05 12.52 14.93
CA VAL A 29 -18.31 12.33 13.50
C VAL A 29 -18.43 13.70 12.80
N LEU A 30 -17.63 13.91 11.76
CA LEU A 30 -17.71 15.06 10.85
C LEU A 30 -18.39 14.71 9.53
N ALA A 31 -18.21 13.50 9.02
CA ALA A 31 -18.89 12.97 7.84
C ALA A 31 -18.91 11.44 7.87
N ASN A 32 -19.91 10.82 7.24
CA ASN A 32 -20.05 9.36 7.09
C ASN A 32 -20.11 8.99 5.60
N LEU A 33 -18.99 8.56 5.03
CA LEU A 33 -18.83 8.22 3.62
C LEU A 33 -18.97 6.70 3.45
N GLY A 34 -20.18 6.20 3.69
CA GLY A 34 -20.53 4.78 3.55
C GLY A 34 -19.90 3.86 4.60
N GLY A 35 -19.50 4.39 5.76
CA GLY A 35 -18.74 3.70 6.81
C GLY A 35 -17.29 4.19 6.95
N ILE A 36 -16.74 4.84 5.93
CA ILE A 36 -15.51 5.64 6.08
C ILE A 36 -15.92 6.92 6.81
N VAL A 37 -15.55 7.02 8.08
CA VAL A 37 -15.86 8.17 8.92
C VAL A 37 -14.71 9.16 8.89
N ILE A 38 -15.02 10.41 8.55
CA ILE A 38 -14.16 11.55 8.90
C ILE A 38 -14.56 11.98 10.30
N TYR A 39 -13.61 12.10 11.22
CA TYR A 39 -13.87 12.46 12.61
C TYR A 39 -12.89 13.49 13.16
N GLN A 40 -13.35 14.24 14.15
CA GLN A 40 -12.54 15.13 14.97
C GLN A 40 -12.16 14.43 16.27
N VAL A 41 -10.87 14.50 16.64
CA VAL A 41 -10.34 14.03 17.92
C VAL A 41 -9.35 15.07 18.44
N LEU A 42 -9.65 15.66 19.61
CA LEU A 42 -8.99 16.88 20.07
C LEU A 42 -8.97 17.94 18.95
N ASP A 43 -7.79 18.47 18.61
CA ASP A 43 -7.58 19.45 17.54
C ASP A 43 -7.35 18.81 16.15
N TYR A 44 -7.33 17.47 16.06
CA TYR A 44 -7.04 16.74 14.82
C TYR A 44 -8.32 16.34 14.09
N THR A 45 -8.24 16.30 12.76
CA THR A 45 -9.24 15.68 11.87
C THR A 45 -8.60 14.50 11.15
N LEU A 46 -9.21 13.32 11.28
CA LEU A 46 -8.70 12.05 10.80
C LEU A 46 -9.79 11.25 10.08
N SER A 47 -9.44 10.10 9.51
CA SER A 47 -10.44 9.16 8.96
C SER A 47 -10.15 7.71 9.34
N ILE A 48 -11.22 6.91 9.49
CA ILE A 48 -11.18 5.49 9.85
C ILE A 48 -12.43 4.77 9.30
N ASN A 49 -12.39 3.45 9.10
CA ASN A 49 -13.62 2.68 8.94
C ASN A 49 -14.30 2.51 10.29
N ILE A 50 -15.59 2.82 10.41
CA ILE A 50 -16.34 2.65 11.67
C ILE A 50 -16.46 1.18 12.09
N THR A 51 -16.26 0.22 11.17
CA THR A 51 -16.19 -1.21 11.51
C THR A 51 -14.80 -1.68 11.94
N ASN A 52 -13.82 -0.79 12.08
CA ASN A 52 -12.51 -1.16 12.63
C ASN A 52 -12.66 -1.57 14.11
N PRO A 53 -12.04 -2.67 14.58
CA PRO A 53 -12.26 -3.22 15.92
C PRO A 53 -11.75 -2.36 17.10
N ARG A 54 -11.15 -1.20 16.81
CA ARG A 54 -10.76 -0.19 17.81
C ARG A 54 -11.85 0.87 18.03
N CYS A 55 -12.89 0.89 17.20
CA CYS A 55 -14.03 1.81 17.27
C CYS A 55 -15.13 1.21 18.16
N HIS A 56 -15.59 1.98 19.14
CA HIS A 56 -16.48 1.52 20.21
C HIS A 56 -17.64 2.49 20.49
N PRO A 57 -18.76 2.03 21.07
CA PRO A 57 -19.83 2.93 21.53
C PRO A 57 -19.37 3.77 22.73
N ILE A 58 -19.99 4.95 22.92
CA ILE A 58 -19.73 5.78 24.11
C ILE A 58 -20.09 5.01 25.38
N GLY A 59 -19.16 4.98 26.34
CA GLY A 59 -19.26 4.24 27.60
C GLY A 59 -18.42 2.95 27.63
N TRP A 60 -17.87 2.49 26.50
CA TRP A 60 -17.10 1.25 26.43
C TRP A 60 -15.84 1.29 27.32
N ALA A 61 -15.07 2.38 27.27
CA ALA A 61 -13.89 2.58 28.12
C ALA A 61 -14.23 2.69 29.63
N ALA A 62 -15.50 2.94 29.97
CA ALA A 62 -15.95 2.94 31.36
C ALA A 62 -16.34 1.53 31.86
N SER A 63 -16.50 0.54 30.97
CA SER A 63 -16.90 -0.84 31.29
C SER A 63 -15.82 -1.89 31.00
N HIS A 64 -14.56 -1.46 30.81
CA HIS A 64 -13.39 -2.32 30.55
C HIS A 64 -12.17 -1.83 31.37
N GLN A 65 -12.40 -1.31 32.58
CA GLN A 65 -11.34 -0.79 33.43
C GLN A 65 -10.41 -1.90 33.94
N GLU A 66 -10.92 -3.13 34.02
CA GLU A 66 -10.19 -4.37 34.25
C GLU A 66 -9.08 -4.65 33.20
N ASP A 67 -9.27 -4.25 31.94
CA ASP A 67 -8.25 -4.35 30.88
C ASP A 67 -7.16 -3.26 30.95
N ALA A 68 -7.13 -2.51 32.06
CA ALA A 68 -6.37 -1.27 32.25
C ALA A 68 -6.70 -0.17 31.21
N VAL A 69 -7.89 -0.22 30.60
CA VAL A 69 -8.37 0.76 29.61
C VAL A 69 -8.93 1.99 30.32
N ALA A 70 -8.58 3.18 29.82
CA ALA A 70 -9.08 4.45 30.32
C ALA A 70 -9.17 5.52 29.22
N TYR A 71 -10.02 6.53 29.43
CA TYR A 71 -9.97 7.75 28.62
C TYR A 71 -8.61 8.44 28.76
N CYS A 72 -8.07 8.98 27.67
CA CYS A 72 -6.73 9.57 27.63
C CYS A 72 -6.48 10.58 28.79
N PRO A 73 -5.46 10.35 29.65
CA PRO A 73 -5.23 11.16 30.84
C PRO A 73 -5.13 12.67 30.55
N GLY A 74 -5.87 13.45 31.34
CA GLY A 74 -5.90 14.91 31.23
C GLY A 74 -6.55 15.47 29.95
N LYS A 75 -7.20 14.65 29.10
CA LYS A 75 -7.87 15.11 27.88
C LYS A 75 -9.37 15.36 28.03
N TYR A 76 -10.01 14.73 29.01
CA TYR A 76 -11.46 14.77 29.18
C TYR A 76 -11.85 14.94 30.66
N SER A 77 -12.87 15.74 30.93
CA SER A 77 -13.53 15.79 32.25
C SER A 77 -14.77 14.90 32.27
N ALA A 78 -15.32 14.65 33.46
CA ALA A 78 -16.57 13.89 33.61
C ALA A 78 -17.76 14.56 32.90
N GLU A 79 -17.79 15.89 32.85
CA GLU A 79 -18.82 16.68 32.15
C GLU A 79 -18.70 16.51 30.62
N ASN A 80 -17.47 16.47 30.09
CA ASN A 80 -17.23 16.24 28.67
C ASN A 80 -17.75 14.85 28.24
N ILE A 81 -17.42 13.80 28.99
CA ILE A 81 -17.89 12.43 28.73
C ILE A 81 -19.42 12.38 28.82
N LYS A 82 -20.02 12.94 29.89
CA LYS A 82 -21.48 13.07 30.05
C LYS A 82 -22.16 13.90 28.95
N LYS A 83 -21.43 14.78 28.25
CA LYS A 83 -21.93 15.55 27.10
C LYS A 83 -21.91 14.71 25.82
N PHE A 84 -20.84 13.95 25.56
CA PHE A 84 -20.73 13.07 24.40
C PHE A 84 -21.78 11.95 24.44
N ALA A 85 -22.03 11.39 25.63
CA ALA A 85 -23.06 10.37 25.87
C ALA A 85 -24.51 10.83 25.57
N LYS A 86 -24.76 12.12 25.29
CA LYS A 86 -26.08 12.63 24.86
C LYS A 86 -26.35 12.46 23.36
N ASN A 87 -25.33 12.20 22.55
CA ASN A 87 -25.49 11.96 21.11
C ASN A 87 -24.52 10.87 20.60
N PRO A 88 -24.58 9.64 21.12
CA PRO A 88 -23.68 8.57 20.71
C PRO A 88 -24.06 8.01 19.33
N VAL A 89 -23.06 7.52 18.59
CA VAL A 89 -23.28 6.60 17.46
C VAL A 89 -23.95 5.34 18.01
N PRO A 90 -25.03 4.81 17.39
CA PRO A 90 -25.77 3.67 17.93
C PRO A 90 -24.89 2.42 18.15
N ALA A 91 -24.99 1.80 19.32
CA ALA A 91 -24.12 0.67 19.69
C ALA A 91 -24.19 -0.54 18.73
N ILE A 92 -25.28 -0.68 17.97
CA ILE A 92 -25.44 -1.72 16.95
C ILE A 92 -24.43 -1.63 15.79
N ILE A 93 -23.83 -0.45 15.55
CA ILE A 93 -22.83 -0.25 14.49
C ILE A 93 -21.55 -1.06 14.76
N PHE A 94 -21.15 -1.17 16.04
CA PHE A 94 -19.86 -1.76 16.45
C PHE A 94 -19.92 -3.28 16.66
N ARG A 95 -21.11 -3.86 16.85
CA ARG A 95 -21.36 -5.28 17.20
C ARG A 95 -20.77 -6.35 16.24
N ARG A 96 -20.14 -5.95 15.12
CA ARG A 96 -19.65 -6.88 14.09
C ARG A 96 -18.22 -7.37 14.34
N TYR A 97 -17.42 -6.64 15.13
CA TYR A 97 -15.98 -6.91 15.29
C TYR A 97 -15.52 -6.77 16.74
N GLU A 98 -16.05 -7.61 17.61
CA GLU A 98 -15.52 -7.82 18.96
C GLU A 98 -14.13 -8.47 18.90
N LEU A 99 -13.18 -7.94 19.70
CA LEU A 99 -11.83 -8.48 19.76
C LEU A 99 -11.81 -9.73 20.64
N LYS A 100 -11.45 -10.86 20.05
CA LYS A 100 -11.13 -12.08 20.80
C LYS A 100 -9.75 -11.95 21.46
N GLU A 101 -9.51 -12.70 22.52
CA GLU A 101 -8.18 -12.80 23.15
C GLU A 101 -7.15 -13.49 22.21
N HIS A 102 -5.86 -13.24 22.45
CA HIS A 102 -4.76 -13.92 21.77
C HIS A 102 -4.06 -14.97 22.65
N VAL A 103 -3.37 -15.93 22.01
CA VAL A 103 -2.46 -16.89 22.69
C VAL A 103 -0.99 -16.60 22.41
N LEU A 104 -0.66 -15.36 22.03
CA LEU A 104 0.70 -14.90 21.77
C LEU A 104 1.49 -14.69 23.07
N LYS A 105 2.82 -14.80 22.98
CA LYS A 105 3.76 -14.65 24.12
C LYS A 105 4.97 -13.82 23.67
N VAL A 106 5.67 -13.20 24.61
CA VAL A 106 6.95 -12.52 24.32
C VAL A 106 7.94 -13.52 23.72
N GLY A 107 8.63 -13.10 22.65
CA GLY A 107 9.52 -13.95 21.86
C GLY A 107 8.82 -14.81 20.79
N CYS A 108 7.50 -14.71 20.61
CA CYS A 108 6.81 -15.29 19.46
C CYS A 108 7.27 -14.64 18.15
N LEU A 109 7.74 -15.47 17.21
CA LEU A 109 8.21 -15.07 15.88
C LEU A 109 7.04 -14.85 14.92
N VAL A 110 7.10 -13.77 14.13
CA VAL A 110 6.03 -13.37 13.20
C VAL A 110 6.60 -12.76 11.92
N GLU A 111 5.84 -12.80 10.83
CA GLU A 111 6.18 -12.13 9.57
C GLU A 111 5.31 -10.89 9.39
N VAL A 112 5.92 -9.74 9.05
CA VAL A 112 5.28 -8.42 9.14
C VAL A 112 5.43 -7.65 7.84
N GLN A 113 4.30 -7.35 7.19
CA GLN A 113 4.22 -6.50 6.01
C GLN A 113 4.77 -5.10 6.29
N ASP A 114 5.53 -4.53 5.35
CA ASP A 114 5.97 -3.15 5.44
C ASP A 114 4.90 -2.17 4.92
N SER A 115 4.25 -1.46 5.84
CA SER A 115 3.36 -0.35 5.49
C SER A 115 4.04 0.79 4.74
N GLU A 116 5.38 0.93 4.84
CA GLU A 116 6.14 1.90 4.04
C GLU A 116 6.58 1.34 2.67
N GLN A 117 6.56 0.02 2.48
CA GLN A 117 6.86 -0.63 1.20
C GLN A 117 5.84 -1.67 0.79
N ARG A 118 4.93 -1.19 -0.05
CA ARG A 118 3.98 -1.87 -0.96
C ARG A 118 3.97 -3.40 -0.93
N ALA A 119 5.09 -4.08 -1.21
CA ALA A 119 5.19 -5.56 -1.26
C ALA A 119 6.30 -6.19 -0.38
N ALA A 120 6.88 -5.48 0.59
CA ALA A 120 7.89 -6.07 1.48
C ALA A 120 7.24 -6.74 2.70
N ILE A 121 7.84 -7.84 3.18
CA ILE A 121 7.46 -8.53 4.42
C ILE A 121 8.76 -8.87 5.15
N PHE A 122 8.92 -8.44 6.40
CA PHE A 122 10.13 -8.62 7.20
C PHE A 122 9.89 -9.61 8.35
N PRO A 123 10.96 -10.25 8.89
CA PRO A 123 10.85 -10.93 10.18
C PRO A 123 10.53 -9.93 11.29
N GLY A 124 9.80 -10.40 12.30
CA GLY A 124 9.48 -9.67 13.52
C GLY A 124 9.30 -10.62 14.70
N HIS A 125 9.15 -10.04 15.89
CA HIS A 125 8.81 -10.79 17.10
C HIS A 125 7.91 -9.98 18.02
N VAL A 126 7.10 -10.67 18.82
CA VAL A 126 6.33 -10.06 19.93
C VAL A 126 7.31 -9.65 21.04
N SER A 127 7.37 -8.36 21.35
CA SER A 127 8.23 -7.78 22.38
C SER A 127 7.50 -7.51 23.70
N GLU A 128 6.20 -7.22 23.66
CA GLU A 128 5.37 -6.88 24.82
C GLU A 128 3.97 -7.46 24.65
N ILE A 129 3.35 -7.91 25.76
CA ILE A 129 1.91 -8.16 25.84
C ILE A 129 1.30 -6.95 26.56
N ILE A 130 0.38 -6.25 25.89
CA ILE A 130 -0.18 -4.98 26.40
C ILE A 130 -1.41 -5.24 27.27
N ASN A 131 -2.29 -6.13 26.80
CA ASN A 131 -3.48 -6.68 27.48
C ASN A 131 -3.89 -8.00 26.76
N PRO A 132 -5.01 -8.68 27.11
CA PRO A 132 -5.41 -9.95 26.48
C PRO A 132 -5.65 -9.91 24.95
N HIS A 133 -5.84 -8.72 24.38
CA HIS A 133 -6.18 -8.52 22.97
C HIS A 133 -5.03 -7.99 22.12
N PHE A 134 -4.09 -7.24 22.71
CA PHE A 134 -3.04 -6.50 22.00
C PHE A 134 -1.62 -6.87 22.42
N VAL A 135 -0.76 -7.05 21.41
CA VAL A 135 0.69 -7.21 21.53
C VAL A 135 1.43 -6.06 20.86
N LYS A 136 2.64 -5.78 21.34
CA LYS A 136 3.64 -5.00 20.61
C LYS A 136 4.56 -5.95 19.84
N ILE A 137 4.83 -5.62 18.58
CA ILE A 137 5.73 -6.37 17.69
C ILE A 137 6.85 -5.45 17.21
N VAL A 138 8.09 -5.92 17.35
CA VAL A 138 9.28 -5.29 16.78
C VAL A 138 9.58 -5.94 15.43
N SER A 139 9.80 -5.13 14.39
CA SER A 139 10.19 -5.61 13.06
C SER A 139 11.00 -4.55 12.30
N PHE A 140 11.54 -4.91 11.14
CA PHE A 140 12.26 -4.00 10.25
C PHE A 140 11.30 -3.25 9.30
N SER A 141 11.84 -2.25 8.59
CA SER A 141 11.19 -1.54 7.49
C SER A 141 12.27 -1.05 6.51
N HIS A 142 11.97 -1.03 5.20
CA HIS A 142 13.01 -0.86 4.19
C HIS A 142 13.50 0.59 4.08
N GLY A 143 14.80 0.79 4.29
CA GLY A 143 15.46 2.09 4.13
C GLY A 143 15.46 2.93 5.40
N ARG A 144 14.92 2.39 6.50
CA ARG A 144 15.24 2.83 7.86
C ARG A 144 16.44 2.01 8.36
N PRO A 145 17.43 2.62 9.05
CA PRO A 145 18.57 1.90 9.63
C PRO A 145 18.24 1.23 10.98
N GLY A 146 17.01 1.36 11.48
CA GLY A 146 16.55 0.76 12.73
C GLY A 146 15.27 -0.05 12.55
N THR A 147 14.84 -0.69 13.63
CA THR A 147 13.51 -1.33 13.71
C THR A 147 12.39 -0.29 13.84
N ARG A 148 11.16 -0.79 13.76
CA ARG A 148 9.93 -0.11 14.14
C ARG A 148 9.15 -0.99 15.12
N GLU A 149 8.30 -0.35 15.90
CA GLU A 149 7.27 -1.02 16.69
C GLU A 149 5.93 -0.90 15.97
N ILE A 150 5.10 -1.93 16.05
CA ILE A 150 3.68 -1.90 15.69
C ILE A 150 2.87 -2.54 16.82
N VAL A 151 1.62 -2.09 17.01
CA VAL A 151 0.70 -2.71 17.96
C VAL A 151 -0.38 -3.45 17.20
N ALA A 152 -0.47 -4.76 17.45
CA ALA A 152 -1.31 -5.69 16.73
C ALA A 152 -2.24 -6.46 17.68
N HIS A 153 -3.38 -6.88 17.15
CA HIS A 153 -4.26 -7.90 17.71
C HIS A 153 -4.25 -9.10 16.77
N ARG A 154 -4.81 -10.24 17.19
CA ARG A 154 -4.88 -11.48 16.37
C ARG A 154 -5.46 -11.30 14.96
N GLY A 155 -6.28 -10.28 14.73
CA GLY A 155 -6.89 -9.96 13.43
C GLY A 155 -6.21 -8.82 12.66
N THR A 156 -5.03 -8.35 13.06
CA THR A 156 -4.32 -7.25 12.36
C THR A 156 -3.82 -7.68 10.99
N TYR A 157 -4.34 -7.05 9.94
CA TYR A 157 -3.88 -7.26 8.57
C TYR A 157 -2.38 -6.93 8.41
N GLY A 158 -1.66 -7.79 7.68
CA GLY A 158 -0.23 -7.61 7.45
C GLY A 158 0.68 -8.18 8.55
N VAL A 159 0.13 -8.83 9.58
CA VAL A 159 0.90 -9.70 10.50
C VAL A 159 0.52 -11.15 10.21
N PHE A 160 1.53 -12.02 10.09
CA PHE A 160 1.37 -13.41 9.66
C PHE A 160 2.21 -14.35 10.56
N PRO A 161 1.85 -15.65 10.63
CA PRO A 161 2.67 -16.63 11.33
C PRO A 161 4.04 -16.85 10.67
N GLN A 162 4.97 -17.37 11.45
CA GLN A 162 6.30 -17.78 10.99
C GLN A 162 6.19 -18.78 9.81
N GLY A 163 6.93 -18.53 8.73
CA GLY A 163 6.92 -19.39 7.53
C GLY A 163 5.77 -19.09 6.55
N PHE A 164 4.92 -18.10 6.83
CA PHE A 164 3.81 -17.72 5.94
C PHE A 164 4.30 -17.44 4.52
N CYS A 165 5.32 -16.60 4.34
CA CYS A 165 5.93 -16.26 3.04
C CYS A 165 6.30 -17.51 2.24
N ALA A 166 7.05 -18.44 2.85
CA ALA A 166 7.43 -19.69 2.21
C ALA A 166 6.20 -20.52 1.80
N SER A 167 5.18 -20.57 2.66
CA SER A 167 3.93 -21.31 2.41
C SER A 167 3.04 -20.73 1.29
N VAL A 168 3.34 -19.52 0.80
CA VAL A 168 2.66 -18.87 -0.34
C VAL A 168 3.59 -18.63 -1.54
N GLY A 169 4.83 -19.14 -1.51
CA GLY A 169 5.81 -18.92 -2.57
C GLY A 169 6.27 -17.46 -2.68
N TYR A 170 6.38 -16.76 -1.55
CA TYR A 170 6.83 -15.37 -1.46
C TYR A 170 8.17 -15.28 -0.73
N GLN A 171 8.98 -14.27 -1.07
CA GLN A 171 10.30 -14.08 -0.46
C GLN A 171 10.21 -13.18 0.78
N LEU A 172 10.60 -13.71 1.94
CA LEU A 172 10.78 -12.91 3.15
C LEU A 172 11.95 -11.93 2.93
N SER A 173 11.71 -10.65 3.17
CA SER A 173 12.70 -9.59 3.08
C SER A 173 13.60 -9.60 4.31
N LEU A 174 14.92 -9.62 4.10
CA LEU A 174 15.91 -9.62 5.18
C LEU A 174 16.38 -8.18 5.46
N PRO A 175 16.80 -7.86 6.71
CA PRO A 175 17.40 -6.57 7.04
C PRO A 175 18.67 -6.29 6.21
N GLN A 176 19.01 -5.01 6.05
CA GLN A 176 20.22 -4.61 5.34
C GLN A 176 21.49 -5.09 6.07
N LYS A 177 22.56 -5.31 5.28
CA LYS A 177 23.80 -5.96 5.72
C LYS A 177 24.47 -5.35 6.96
N SER A 178 24.21 -4.08 7.29
CA SER A 178 24.80 -3.34 8.41
C SER A 178 24.26 -3.71 9.79
N MET A 179 23.13 -4.43 9.88
CA MET A 179 22.51 -4.77 11.18
C MET A 179 23.01 -6.13 11.73
N LEU A 180 23.29 -7.07 10.83
CA LEU A 180 23.73 -8.43 11.19
C LEU A 180 25.24 -8.42 11.50
N LYS A 181 25.59 -8.44 12.80
CA LYS A 181 26.96 -8.20 13.30
C LYS A 181 28.04 -9.24 12.92
N ASP A 182 27.65 -10.41 12.41
CA ASP A 182 28.56 -11.53 12.10
C ASP A 182 28.49 -11.91 10.61
N ARG A 183 29.08 -11.10 9.72
CA ARG A 183 28.97 -11.34 8.27
C ARG A 183 30.23 -11.24 7.41
N ASP A 184 31.41 -11.27 8.03
CA ASP A 184 32.66 -11.55 7.32
C ASP A 184 32.88 -13.06 7.08
N LEU A 185 32.02 -13.92 7.65
CA LEU A 185 31.97 -15.35 7.34
C LEU A 185 31.19 -15.61 6.03
N PRO A 186 31.82 -16.18 4.98
CA PRO A 186 31.19 -16.33 3.66
C PRO A 186 29.98 -17.27 3.64
N ASN A 187 29.78 -18.09 4.68
CA ASN A 187 28.73 -19.10 4.79
C ASN A 187 27.56 -18.69 5.71
N TYR A 188 27.42 -17.41 6.11
CA TYR A 188 26.28 -16.99 6.95
C TYR A 188 24.94 -17.09 6.18
N ALA A 189 24.21 -18.19 6.42
CA ALA A 189 22.82 -18.39 6.02
C ALA A 189 21.89 -17.87 7.12
N TRP A 190 21.02 -16.90 6.78
CA TRP A 190 20.04 -16.37 7.73
C TRP A 190 18.99 -17.43 8.08
N THR A 191 18.65 -17.53 9.37
CA THR A 191 17.57 -18.40 9.85
C THR A 191 16.77 -17.71 10.95
N TRP A 192 15.56 -18.22 11.22
CA TRP A 192 14.80 -17.81 12.39
C TRP A 192 15.51 -18.07 13.72
N LYS A 193 16.38 -19.09 13.80
CA LYS A 193 17.18 -19.38 14.99
C LYS A 193 18.29 -18.33 15.20
N SER A 194 18.96 -17.90 14.13
CA SER A 194 19.97 -16.84 14.22
C SER A 194 19.33 -15.47 14.52
N TYR A 195 18.14 -15.19 13.96
CA TYR A 195 17.34 -14.02 14.33
C TYR A 195 16.91 -14.03 15.81
N ALA A 196 16.44 -15.17 16.33
CA ALA A 196 16.07 -15.27 17.75
C ALA A 196 17.28 -15.03 18.68
N ALA A 197 18.45 -15.57 18.32
CA ALA A 197 19.69 -15.35 19.05
C ALA A 197 20.19 -13.90 19.00
N GLU A 198 20.09 -13.24 17.84
CA GLU A 198 20.43 -11.81 17.64
C GLU A 198 19.63 -10.90 18.59
N TRP A 199 18.35 -11.22 18.82
CA TRP A 199 17.45 -10.48 19.71
C TRP A 199 17.45 -10.97 21.17
N GLY A 200 18.21 -12.03 21.50
CA GLY A 200 18.23 -12.61 22.84
C GLY A 200 16.89 -13.25 23.27
N ILE A 201 16.01 -13.60 22.31
CA ILE A 201 14.66 -14.11 22.56
C ILE A 201 14.57 -15.64 22.43
N SER A 202 13.53 -16.20 23.06
CA SER A 202 13.18 -17.61 23.01
C SER A 202 12.84 -18.15 21.61
N GLY A 203 12.46 -17.28 20.67
CA GLY A 203 12.19 -17.66 19.27
C GLY A 203 11.00 -18.61 19.12
N LEU A 204 9.94 -18.42 19.90
CA LEU A 204 8.77 -19.30 19.90
C LEU A 204 8.07 -19.29 18.53
N PRO A 205 7.80 -20.45 17.91
CA PRO A 205 7.10 -20.49 16.62
C PRO A 205 5.64 -20.04 16.77
N THR A 206 5.08 -19.53 15.68
CA THR A 206 3.65 -19.20 15.56
C THR A 206 3.01 -19.97 14.40
N SER A 207 1.70 -20.12 14.46
CA SER A 207 0.88 -20.88 13.51
C SER A 207 -0.38 -20.09 13.17
N GLU A 208 -1.16 -20.53 12.17
CA GLU A 208 -2.44 -19.88 11.83
C GLU A 208 -3.45 -19.87 13.00
N TYR A 209 -3.30 -20.73 14.03
CA TYR A 209 -4.14 -20.70 15.25
C TYR A 209 -3.86 -19.48 16.15
N ASN A 210 -2.69 -18.84 16.05
CA ASN A 210 -2.34 -17.66 16.83
C ASN A 210 -3.05 -16.37 16.33
N PHE A 211 -3.73 -16.45 15.18
CA PHE A 211 -4.32 -15.32 14.46
C PHE A 211 -5.82 -15.55 14.19
N GLU A 212 -6.52 -14.50 13.77
CA GLU A 212 -7.90 -14.64 13.32
C GLU A 212 -7.93 -15.32 11.94
N PRO A 213 -8.75 -16.38 11.74
CA PRO A 213 -8.87 -17.02 10.43
C PRO A 213 -9.35 -16.01 9.38
N ILE A 214 -8.54 -15.76 8.35
CA ILE A 214 -8.90 -14.77 7.33
C ILE A 214 -10.15 -15.26 6.58
N PRO A 215 -11.24 -14.47 6.51
CA PRO A 215 -12.47 -14.90 5.88
C PRO A 215 -12.29 -15.27 4.40
N GLY A 216 -12.93 -16.36 3.98
CA GLY A 216 -12.97 -16.74 2.56
C GLY A 216 -11.71 -17.44 2.04
N ARG A 217 -11.13 -18.41 2.78
CA ARG A 217 -10.09 -19.34 2.27
C ARG A 217 -10.42 -19.94 0.88
N GLU A 218 -11.71 -20.08 0.57
CA GLU A 218 -12.23 -20.68 -0.68
C GLU A 218 -12.55 -19.63 -1.77
N ALA A 219 -12.59 -18.34 -1.43
CA ALA A 219 -13.03 -17.28 -2.34
C ALA A 219 -11.90 -16.88 -3.30
N ARG A 220 -11.72 -17.64 -4.39
CA ARG A 220 -10.79 -17.31 -5.49
C ARG A 220 -11.09 -15.93 -6.08
N ILE A 221 -10.31 -14.92 -5.68
CA ILE A 221 -10.36 -13.60 -6.31
C ILE A 221 -9.61 -13.68 -7.63
N ALA A 222 -10.36 -13.74 -8.73
CA ALA A 222 -9.81 -13.74 -10.08
C ALA A 222 -8.89 -12.51 -10.31
N PRO A 223 -7.70 -12.69 -10.89
CA PRO A 223 -6.86 -11.60 -11.39
C PRO A 223 -7.58 -10.69 -12.39
N MET A 224 -6.98 -9.53 -12.67
CA MET A 224 -7.49 -8.52 -13.61
C MET A 224 -8.85 -7.90 -13.21
N ARG A 225 -9.27 -8.04 -11.95
CA ARG A 225 -10.45 -7.34 -11.41
C ARG A 225 -10.09 -5.93 -10.93
N HIS A 226 -10.94 -4.97 -11.26
CA HIS A 226 -10.85 -3.59 -10.81
C HIS A 226 -11.44 -3.44 -9.40
N VAL A 227 -10.78 -2.64 -8.58
CA VAL A 227 -11.18 -2.29 -7.21
C VAL A 227 -10.83 -0.84 -6.91
N GLU A 228 -11.43 -0.30 -5.87
CA GLU A 228 -11.14 1.03 -5.34
C GLU A 228 -10.35 0.90 -4.03
N VAL A 229 -9.28 1.68 -3.89
CA VAL A 229 -8.35 1.60 -2.74
C VAL A 229 -8.37 2.92 -1.97
N PHE A 230 -8.88 2.92 -0.73
CA PHE A 230 -8.96 4.13 0.08
C PHE A 230 -7.67 4.40 0.85
N CYS A 231 -7.21 5.66 0.81
CA CYS A 231 -6.03 6.12 1.51
C CYS A 231 -6.42 7.03 2.69
N TYR A 232 -6.58 6.44 3.87
CA TYR A 232 -6.94 7.14 5.12
C TYR A 232 -6.03 8.33 5.47
N GLN A 233 -4.74 8.27 5.12
CA GLN A 233 -3.77 9.36 5.29
C GLN A 233 -4.05 10.59 4.42
N ARG A 234 -4.92 10.48 3.41
CA ARG A 234 -5.16 11.50 2.38
C ARG A 234 -6.62 11.83 2.14
N GLY A 235 -7.55 11.00 2.61
CA GLY A 235 -8.99 11.19 2.36
C GLY A 235 -9.38 11.01 0.88
N VAL A 236 -8.60 10.24 0.11
CA VAL A 236 -8.83 10.01 -1.33
C VAL A 236 -8.94 8.52 -1.64
N MET A 237 -9.77 8.20 -2.62
CA MET A 237 -9.89 6.87 -3.22
C MET A 237 -9.01 6.79 -4.47
N TYR A 238 -8.34 5.66 -4.69
CA TYR A 238 -7.58 5.39 -5.91
C TYR A 238 -8.26 4.32 -6.76
N ALA A 239 -8.29 4.53 -8.08
CA ALA A 239 -8.60 3.45 -9.02
C ALA A 239 -7.46 2.41 -8.98
N ALA A 240 -7.78 1.13 -8.94
CA ALA A 240 -6.78 0.08 -8.80
C ALA A 240 -7.19 -1.23 -9.48
N LEU A 241 -6.21 -2.12 -9.64
CA LEU A 241 -6.39 -3.44 -10.25
C LEU A 241 -5.71 -4.53 -9.42
N ILE A 242 -6.39 -5.64 -9.18
CA ILE A 242 -5.81 -6.87 -8.65
C ILE A 242 -4.98 -7.53 -9.75
N HIS A 243 -3.65 -7.45 -9.62
CA HIS A 243 -2.71 -8.12 -10.51
C HIS A 243 -2.64 -9.62 -10.20
N ARG A 244 -2.50 -10.01 -8.92
CA ARG A 244 -2.37 -11.41 -8.50
C ARG A 244 -3.10 -11.63 -7.17
N ALA A 245 -3.79 -12.76 -7.02
CA ALA A 245 -4.26 -13.25 -5.72
C ALA A 245 -3.43 -14.47 -5.31
N VAL A 246 -3.13 -14.61 -4.02
CA VAL A 246 -2.48 -15.81 -3.45
C VAL A 246 -3.07 -16.08 -2.07
N ARG A 247 -3.76 -17.21 -1.89
CA ARG A 247 -4.64 -17.47 -0.73
C ARG A 247 -5.55 -16.25 -0.48
N ASN A 248 -5.39 -15.62 0.68
CA ASN A 248 -6.11 -14.45 1.18
C ASN A 248 -5.38 -13.11 0.98
N LEU A 249 -4.34 -13.07 0.14
CA LEU A 249 -3.64 -11.85 -0.26
C LEU A 249 -4.02 -11.45 -1.68
N VAL A 250 -4.16 -10.15 -1.90
CA VAL A 250 -4.26 -9.53 -3.22
C VAL A 250 -3.12 -8.53 -3.42
N LEU A 251 -2.36 -8.73 -4.49
CA LEU A 251 -1.34 -7.82 -4.98
C LEU A 251 -2.03 -6.88 -5.98
N ILE A 252 -2.19 -5.63 -5.56
CA ILE A 252 -2.97 -4.58 -6.22
C ILE A 252 -2.05 -3.45 -6.68
N GLU A 253 -2.30 -2.94 -7.87
CA GLU A 253 -1.61 -1.76 -8.40
C GLU A 253 -2.58 -0.59 -8.52
N LEU A 254 -2.14 0.63 -8.18
CA LEU A 254 -2.97 1.83 -8.40
C LEU A 254 -2.81 2.25 -9.86
N SER A 255 -3.91 2.61 -10.52
CA SER A 255 -3.87 2.98 -11.94
C SER A 255 -2.83 4.08 -12.21
N CYS A 256 -2.75 5.07 -11.32
CA CYS A 256 -1.87 6.24 -11.34
C CYS A 256 -0.37 5.97 -11.08
N ASP A 257 0.06 4.71 -10.90
CA ASP A 257 1.47 4.36 -10.76
C ASP A 257 2.21 4.46 -12.10
N THR A 258 2.65 5.67 -12.45
CA THR A 258 3.50 5.93 -13.63
C THR A 258 4.91 5.31 -13.54
N THR A 259 5.26 4.75 -12.38
CA THR A 259 6.51 4.02 -12.10
C THR A 259 6.25 2.54 -11.84
N PRO A 260 7.07 1.63 -12.39
CA PRO A 260 7.02 0.21 -12.03
C PRO A 260 7.62 0.01 -10.63
N ASN A 261 6.75 0.19 -9.65
CA ASN A 261 6.96 -0.07 -8.23
C ASN A 261 6.50 -1.51 -7.92
N PRO A 262 6.89 -2.10 -6.78
CA PRO A 262 6.21 -3.29 -6.28
C PRO A 262 4.70 -2.98 -6.08
N PRO A 263 3.79 -3.92 -6.37
CA PRO A 263 2.36 -3.73 -6.12
C PRO A 263 2.09 -3.52 -4.62
N LEU A 264 0.98 -2.86 -4.27
CA LEU A 264 0.48 -2.89 -2.89
C LEU A 264 -0.02 -4.29 -2.57
N MET A 265 0.39 -4.83 -1.44
CA MET A 265 -0.19 -6.06 -0.91
C MET A 265 -1.29 -5.70 0.09
N PHE A 266 -2.45 -6.35 -0.01
CA PHE A 266 -3.54 -6.22 0.94
C PHE A 266 -4.08 -7.59 1.31
N VAL A 267 -4.58 -7.73 2.54
CA VAL A 267 -5.36 -8.89 2.97
C VAL A 267 -6.81 -8.73 2.49
N VAL A 268 -7.39 -9.81 1.97
CA VAL A 268 -8.79 -9.84 1.55
C VAL A 268 -9.71 -9.49 2.72
N GLY A 269 -10.63 -8.55 2.50
CA GLY A 269 -11.56 -8.06 3.51
C GLY A 269 -11.00 -6.99 4.46
N CYS A 270 -9.85 -6.37 4.16
CA CYS A 270 -9.36 -5.24 4.94
C CYS A 270 -10.08 -3.92 4.62
N ASP A 271 -10.01 -2.97 5.57
CA ASP A 271 -10.67 -1.64 5.55
C ASP A 271 -10.27 -0.73 4.37
N ASN A 272 -9.34 -1.13 3.50
CA ASN A 272 -8.86 -0.31 2.38
C ASN A 272 -9.50 -0.65 1.03
N LEU A 273 -10.17 -1.80 0.89
CA LEU A 273 -10.60 -2.31 -0.42
C LEU A 273 -12.12 -2.21 -0.62
N PHE A 274 -12.52 -1.49 -1.67
CA PHE A 274 -13.90 -1.17 -2.00
C PHE A 274 -14.29 -1.62 -3.41
N PRO A 275 -15.57 -1.94 -3.66
CA PRO A 275 -16.05 -2.24 -5.01
C PRO A 275 -16.02 -0.98 -5.91
N CYS A 276 -15.94 -1.19 -7.22
CA CYS A 276 -16.04 -0.10 -8.20
C CYS A 276 -17.40 0.63 -8.05
N GLY A 277 -17.36 1.95 -8.08
CA GLY A 277 -18.50 2.84 -7.87
C GLY A 277 -18.67 3.33 -6.42
N PHE A 278 -17.89 2.84 -5.45
CA PHE A 278 -18.03 3.25 -4.04
C PHE A 278 -17.71 4.74 -3.85
N ALA A 279 -16.62 5.24 -4.43
CA ALA A 279 -16.28 6.65 -4.37
C ALA A 279 -17.33 7.54 -5.04
N ALA A 280 -17.90 7.11 -6.17
CA ALA A 280 -18.96 7.84 -6.85
C ALA A 280 -20.29 7.85 -6.07
N MET A 281 -20.57 6.79 -5.29
CA MET A 281 -21.76 6.68 -4.44
C MET A 281 -21.72 7.63 -3.22
N TYR A 282 -20.54 7.96 -2.72
CA TYR A 282 -20.34 8.76 -1.50
C TYR A 282 -19.53 10.06 -1.73
N ASP A 283 -19.46 10.55 -2.98
CA ASP A 283 -18.66 11.72 -3.43
C ASP A 283 -17.22 11.80 -2.87
N ILE A 284 -16.56 10.63 -2.77
CA ILE A 284 -15.20 10.53 -2.25
C ILE A 284 -14.23 11.01 -3.33
N PRO A 285 -13.26 11.90 -3.02
CA PRO A 285 -12.27 12.36 -3.99
C PRO A 285 -11.52 11.20 -4.66
N PHE A 286 -11.77 11.00 -5.96
CA PHE A 286 -11.32 9.84 -6.71
C PHE A 286 -10.12 10.18 -7.62
N ILE A 287 -9.05 9.38 -7.51
CA ILE A 287 -7.84 9.47 -8.32
C ILE A 287 -7.70 8.18 -9.14
N GLY A 288 -8.26 8.21 -10.35
CA GLY A 288 -7.80 7.33 -11.42
C GLY A 288 -6.64 7.96 -12.21
N GLU A 289 -6.05 7.18 -13.13
CA GLU A 289 -5.72 7.80 -14.42
C GLU A 289 -7.02 8.12 -15.17
N ALA A 290 -6.93 8.82 -16.30
CA ALA A 290 -8.04 8.86 -17.26
C ALA A 290 -8.53 7.42 -17.51
N PRO A 291 -9.86 7.16 -17.51
CA PRO A 291 -10.41 5.81 -17.55
C PRO A 291 -9.81 5.05 -18.73
N PHE A 292 -9.16 3.91 -18.43
CA PHE A 292 -8.28 3.13 -19.32
C PHE A 292 -8.53 3.46 -20.77
N MET A 293 -7.70 4.35 -21.37
CA MET A 293 -8.02 5.01 -22.64
C MET A 293 -8.50 3.98 -23.65
N SER A 294 -9.82 3.87 -23.77
CA SER A 294 -10.45 2.78 -24.48
C SER A 294 -10.13 3.02 -25.94
N LEU A 295 -9.52 2.02 -26.59
CA LEU A 295 -9.16 2.16 -27.99
C LEU A 295 -10.40 2.65 -28.73
N PRO A 296 -10.32 3.82 -29.41
CA PRO A 296 -11.50 4.56 -29.85
C PRO A 296 -12.35 3.62 -30.68
N PRO A 297 -13.67 3.53 -30.40
CA PRO A 297 -14.48 2.36 -30.68
C PRO A 297 -14.29 1.89 -32.13
N LEU A 298 -13.60 0.75 -32.26
CA LEU A 298 -13.24 0.20 -33.55
C LEU A 298 -14.53 -0.13 -34.29
N LYS A 299 -14.66 0.32 -35.53
CA LYS A 299 -15.89 0.20 -36.35
C LYS A 299 -16.20 -1.24 -36.80
N ASN A 300 -15.52 -2.23 -36.24
CA ASN A 300 -15.62 -3.64 -36.62
C ASN A 300 -16.40 -4.38 -35.53
N GLU A 301 -17.34 -5.21 -35.95
CA GLU A 301 -18.10 -6.08 -35.04
C GLU A 301 -17.16 -7.02 -34.26
N GLY A 302 -17.51 -7.31 -33.01
CA GLY A 302 -16.75 -8.20 -32.13
C GLY A 302 -15.58 -7.58 -31.36
N ASP A 303 -14.99 -6.45 -31.78
CA ASP A 303 -13.89 -5.76 -31.05
C ASP A 303 -12.65 -6.66 -30.81
N VAL A 304 -12.38 -7.62 -31.70
CA VAL A 304 -11.30 -8.64 -31.58
C VAL A 304 -10.00 -8.30 -32.32
N TRP A 305 -9.86 -7.07 -32.83
CA TRP A 305 -8.73 -6.63 -33.64
C TRP A 305 -7.93 -5.55 -32.93
N LEU A 306 -6.62 -5.74 -32.77
CA LEU A 306 -5.73 -4.74 -32.18
C LEU A 306 -5.22 -3.75 -33.23
N PRO A 307 -5.14 -2.45 -32.93
CA PRO A 307 -4.29 -1.52 -33.66
C PRO A 307 -2.81 -1.77 -33.33
N ARG A 308 -1.93 -1.17 -34.13
CA ARG A 308 -0.47 -1.30 -34.04
C ARG A 308 0.07 -1.00 -32.63
N ILE A 309 0.90 -1.89 -32.10
CA ILE A 309 1.59 -1.74 -30.79
C ILE A 309 3.02 -1.27 -31.03
N TYR A 310 3.38 -0.07 -30.57
CA TYR A 310 4.73 0.48 -30.64
C TYR A 310 5.62 -0.02 -29.50
N VAL A 311 6.91 -0.21 -29.79
CA VAL A 311 7.94 -0.64 -28.83
C VAL A 311 8.81 0.55 -28.44
N HIS A 312 9.08 0.73 -27.15
CA HIS A 312 9.78 1.88 -26.59
C HIS A 312 11.04 1.49 -25.78
N PRO A 313 12.14 1.00 -26.38
CA PRO A 313 13.32 0.50 -25.64
C PRO A 313 14.12 1.55 -24.85
N SER A 314 13.74 2.83 -24.95
CA SER A 314 14.17 3.89 -24.05
C SER A 314 13.61 3.72 -22.63
N CYS A 315 12.43 3.09 -22.48
CA CYS A 315 11.79 2.80 -21.20
C CYS A 315 12.56 1.76 -20.36
N ARG A 316 12.19 1.61 -19.09
CA ARG A 316 12.73 0.57 -18.19
C ARG A 316 12.22 -0.81 -18.64
N VAL A 317 13.14 -1.71 -18.96
CA VAL A 317 12.86 -3.08 -19.48
C VAL A 317 12.61 -4.14 -18.41
N GLY A 318 12.43 -3.75 -17.14
CA GLY A 318 12.30 -4.69 -16.02
C GLY A 318 13.66 -5.19 -15.47
N PRO A 319 13.66 -6.01 -14.41
CA PRO A 319 14.87 -6.62 -13.86
C PRO A 319 15.23 -7.96 -14.53
N TRP A 320 14.25 -8.65 -15.13
CA TRP A 320 14.40 -10.01 -15.65
C TRP A 320 14.94 -10.10 -17.10
N PHE A 321 15.32 -8.97 -17.70
CA PHE A 321 15.48 -8.85 -19.15
C PHE A 321 16.73 -8.09 -19.58
N THR A 322 17.33 -8.53 -20.68
CA THR A 322 18.52 -7.89 -21.25
C THR A 322 18.13 -6.69 -22.11
N ARG A 323 18.62 -5.50 -21.78
CA ARG A 323 18.27 -4.26 -22.50
C ARG A 323 18.66 -4.27 -23.98
N SER A 324 19.73 -4.97 -24.35
CA SER A 324 20.18 -5.11 -25.74
C SER A 324 19.17 -5.89 -26.60
N GLN A 325 18.54 -6.93 -26.04
CA GLN A 325 17.53 -7.73 -26.76
C GLN A 325 16.29 -6.88 -27.07
N PHE A 326 15.79 -6.11 -26.09
CA PHE A 326 14.75 -5.09 -26.32
C PHE A 326 15.17 -4.01 -27.33
N GLY A 327 16.47 -3.69 -27.42
CA GLY A 327 17.03 -2.80 -28.44
C GLY A 327 16.91 -3.34 -29.87
N ALA A 328 16.97 -4.67 -30.04
CA ALA A 328 16.92 -5.38 -31.32
C ALA A 328 15.50 -5.70 -31.82
N LEU A 329 14.47 -5.61 -30.96
CA LEU A 329 13.08 -5.84 -31.37
C LEU A 329 12.61 -4.89 -32.48
N ALA A 330 11.60 -5.34 -33.23
CA ALA A 330 10.85 -4.50 -34.16
C ALA A 330 10.32 -3.25 -33.45
N ARG A 331 10.22 -2.11 -34.16
CA ARG A 331 9.76 -0.84 -33.56
C ARG A 331 8.25 -0.81 -33.31
N TYR A 332 7.52 -1.76 -33.89
CA TYR A 332 6.11 -2.00 -33.63
C TYR A 332 5.70 -3.42 -34.06
N TYR A 333 4.58 -3.90 -33.54
CA TYR A 333 3.81 -5.04 -34.03
C TYR A 333 2.60 -4.52 -34.79
N GLU A 334 2.30 -5.09 -35.95
CA GLU A 334 1.22 -4.61 -36.80
C GLU A 334 -0.18 -4.83 -36.22
N ALA A 335 -1.14 -4.08 -36.75
CA ALA A 335 -2.55 -4.27 -36.42
C ALA A 335 -3.04 -5.66 -36.90
N GLY A 336 -3.77 -6.39 -36.05
CA GLY A 336 -4.13 -7.78 -36.32
C GLY A 336 -5.04 -8.39 -35.24
N PRO A 337 -5.49 -9.65 -35.41
CA PRO A 337 -6.31 -10.34 -34.42
C PRO A 337 -5.60 -10.46 -33.06
N ILE A 338 -6.32 -10.20 -31.96
CA ILE A 338 -5.80 -10.24 -30.58
C ILE A 338 -4.89 -11.46 -30.31
N PRO A 339 -5.30 -12.72 -30.61
CA PRO A 339 -4.50 -13.90 -30.25
C PRO A 339 -3.23 -14.04 -31.10
N HIS A 340 -3.20 -13.46 -32.30
CA HIS A 340 -2.02 -13.49 -33.17
C HIS A 340 -1.00 -12.43 -32.75
N VAL A 341 -1.43 -11.17 -32.62
CA VAL A 341 -0.55 -10.05 -32.25
C VAL A 341 0.09 -10.28 -30.89
N PHE A 342 -0.68 -10.73 -29.89
CA PHE A 342 -0.10 -11.06 -28.59
C PHE A 342 0.76 -12.32 -28.59
N ARG A 343 0.53 -13.30 -29.48
CA ARG A 343 1.43 -14.46 -29.58
C ARG A 343 2.84 -14.08 -30.02
N VAL A 344 2.97 -13.14 -30.98
CA VAL A 344 4.28 -12.62 -31.39
C VAL A 344 4.89 -11.78 -30.26
N LEU A 345 4.13 -10.83 -29.70
CA LEU A 345 4.61 -9.95 -28.61
C LEU A 345 5.09 -10.72 -27.37
N ILE A 346 4.34 -11.73 -26.91
CA ILE A 346 4.69 -12.51 -25.71
C ILE A 346 5.94 -13.36 -25.97
N ALA A 347 6.07 -13.94 -27.17
CA ALA A 347 7.26 -14.71 -27.55
C ALA A 347 8.52 -13.81 -27.59
N ASP A 348 8.41 -12.59 -28.09
CA ASP A 348 9.50 -11.62 -28.13
C ASP A 348 9.88 -11.09 -26.74
N ILE A 349 8.88 -10.83 -25.88
CA ILE A 349 9.10 -10.51 -24.46
C ILE A 349 9.86 -11.66 -23.76
N TYR A 350 9.43 -12.90 -23.95
CA TYR A 350 10.08 -14.06 -23.33
C TYR A 350 11.51 -14.28 -23.85
N GLN A 351 11.75 -14.09 -25.16
CA GLN A 351 13.11 -14.15 -25.73
C GLN A 351 14.06 -13.11 -25.13
N CYS A 352 13.55 -11.93 -24.73
CA CYS A 352 14.33 -10.89 -24.07
C CYS A 352 14.68 -11.21 -22.59
N ALA A 353 14.16 -12.29 -22.01
CA ALA A 353 14.50 -12.69 -20.65
C ALA A 353 15.92 -13.24 -20.58
N SER A 354 16.70 -12.78 -19.59
CA SER A 354 18.06 -13.26 -19.39
C SER A 354 18.06 -14.74 -18.99
N PRO A 355 19.06 -15.55 -19.39
CA PRO A 355 19.02 -17.01 -19.24
C PRO A 355 18.68 -17.49 -17.81
N GLU A 356 19.23 -16.81 -16.81
CA GLU A 356 19.08 -17.07 -15.38
C GLU A 356 17.74 -16.60 -14.78
N HIS A 357 16.87 -15.95 -15.57
CA HIS A 357 15.55 -15.46 -15.14
C HIS A 357 14.38 -16.01 -16.00
N ARG A 358 14.65 -16.97 -16.89
CA ARG A 358 13.65 -17.55 -17.79
C ARG A 358 12.59 -18.39 -17.08
N LEU A 359 12.92 -19.01 -15.96
CA LEU A 359 11.96 -19.82 -15.19
C LEU A 359 10.99 -18.92 -14.41
N GLU A 360 11.50 -17.83 -13.84
CA GLU A 360 10.72 -16.78 -13.18
C GLU A 360 9.77 -16.11 -14.17
N VAL A 361 10.27 -15.71 -15.35
CA VAL A 361 9.43 -15.12 -16.40
C VAL A 361 8.42 -16.14 -16.95
N GLN A 362 8.78 -17.42 -17.08
CA GLN A 362 7.83 -18.48 -17.40
C GLN A 362 6.71 -18.58 -16.36
N ASN A 363 7.05 -18.59 -15.07
CA ASN A 363 6.12 -18.73 -13.96
C ASN A 363 5.27 -17.46 -13.70
N MET A 364 5.70 -16.29 -14.19
CA MET A 364 4.88 -15.06 -14.20
C MET A 364 3.95 -14.96 -15.41
N LEU A 365 4.26 -15.63 -16.52
CA LEU A 365 3.47 -15.59 -17.76
C LEU A 365 2.48 -16.76 -17.88
N ASN A 366 2.89 -17.97 -17.51
CA ASN A 366 2.06 -19.16 -17.63
C ASN A 366 0.92 -19.16 -16.61
N THR A 367 -0.26 -19.61 -17.02
CA THR A 367 -1.32 -19.97 -16.08
C THR A 367 -1.96 -21.30 -16.46
N ASP A 368 -2.13 -22.13 -15.43
CA ASP A 368 -2.88 -23.39 -15.49
C ASP A 368 -4.29 -23.21 -14.89
N ASP A 369 -4.66 -21.97 -14.54
CA ASP A 369 -6.00 -21.58 -14.11
C ASP A 369 -6.95 -21.55 -15.31
N ASP A 370 -7.89 -22.50 -15.37
CA ASP A 370 -8.92 -22.58 -16.41
C ASP A 370 -10.11 -21.64 -16.16
N ASP A 371 -10.29 -21.12 -14.92
CA ASP A 371 -11.43 -20.26 -14.55
C ASP A 371 -11.28 -18.82 -15.07
N VAL A 372 -10.11 -18.45 -15.61
CA VAL A 372 -9.85 -17.08 -16.09
C VAL A 372 -10.69 -16.78 -17.33
N SER A 373 -11.47 -15.70 -17.28
CA SER A 373 -12.33 -15.22 -18.38
C SER A 373 -11.55 -14.51 -19.51
N ALA A 374 -10.46 -15.13 -19.95
CA ALA A 374 -9.51 -14.68 -20.96
C ALA A 374 -9.70 -15.42 -22.31
N ILE A 375 -8.81 -15.15 -23.27
CA ILE A 375 -8.44 -16.05 -24.37
C ILE A 375 -7.04 -16.59 -24.04
N TYR A 376 -6.77 -17.88 -24.24
CA TYR A 376 -5.42 -18.43 -24.00
C TYR A 376 -4.58 -18.40 -25.28
N VAL A 377 -3.47 -17.67 -25.25
CA VAL A 377 -2.42 -17.80 -26.26
C VAL A 377 -1.52 -18.96 -25.86
N LYS A 378 -1.43 -19.98 -26.73
CA LYS A 378 -0.58 -21.16 -26.55
C LYS A 378 0.68 -21.06 -27.43
N PHE A 379 1.85 -21.27 -26.84
CA PHE A 379 3.10 -21.47 -27.58
C PHE A 379 3.97 -22.56 -26.95
N LYS A 380 4.61 -23.37 -27.79
CA LYS A 380 5.64 -24.32 -27.34
C LYS A 380 6.97 -23.60 -27.32
N TRP A 381 7.64 -23.54 -26.17
CA TRP A 381 9.02 -23.08 -26.06
C TRP A 381 9.95 -24.25 -25.77
N ARG A 382 11.23 -24.13 -26.15
CA ARG A 382 12.26 -25.13 -25.89
C ARG A 382 13.14 -24.67 -24.73
N VAL A 383 12.86 -25.18 -23.54
CA VAL A 383 13.60 -24.86 -22.30
C VAL A 383 14.71 -25.91 -22.05
N SER A 384 14.48 -27.15 -22.45
CA SER A 384 15.42 -28.27 -22.34
C SER A 384 15.34 -29.16 -23.61
N ALA A 385 15.59 -30.45 -23.49
CA ALA A 385 15.18 -31.43 -24.50
C ALA A 385 13.65 -31.40 -24.74
N ASP A 386 12.88 -31.12 -23.69
CA ASP A 386 11.43 -31.05 -23.71
C ASP A 386 10.89 -29.67 -24.11
N HIS A 387 9.70 -29.70 -24.72
CA HIS A 387 8.95 -28.51 -25.10
C HIS A 387 7.92 -28.15 -24.04
N VAL A 388 8.16 -27.05 -23.32
CA VAL A 388 7.17 -26.47 -22.40
C VAL A 388 6.07 -25.81 -23.22
N LEU A 389 4.82 -26.20 -23.01
CA LEU A 389 3.65 -25.54 -23.61
C LEU A 389 3.15 -24.44 -22.66
N MET A 390 3.50 -23.19 -22.95
CA MET A 390 3.00 -22.05 -22.18
C MET A 390 1.57 -21.68 -22.60
N ARG A 391 0.72 -21.46 -21.60
CA ARG A 391 -0.64 -20.91 -21.69
C ARG A 391 -0.63 -19.50 -21.08
N VAL A 392 -0.74 -18.46 -21.89
CA VAL A 392 -0.78 -17.08 -21.38
C VAL A 392 -2.18 -16.48 -21.58
N PRO A 393 -2.85 -15.99 -20.52
CA PRO A 393 -4.20 -15.43 -20.63
C PRO A 393 -4.13 -14.01 -21.21
N VAL A 394 -4.77 -13.79 -22.35
CA VAL A 394 -4.90 -12.47 -23.00
C VAL A 394 -6.34 -11.97 -22.94
N CYS A 395 -6.52 -10.65 -23.08
CA CYS A 395 -7.85 -10.04 -23.03
C CYS A 395 -8.78 -10.49 -24.18
N ARG A 396 -10.09 -10.35 -23.99
CA ARG A 396 -11.10 -10.77 -24.98
C ARG A 396 -11.36 -9.73 -26.06
N THR A 397 -11.21 -8.44 -25.74
CA THR A 397 -11.51 -7.32 -26.66
C THR A 397 -10.38 -6.28 -26.69
N ALA A 398 -10.30 -5.51 -27.78
CA ALA A 398 -9.25 -4.51 -27.96
C ALA A 398 -9.37 -3.38 -26.92
N ARG A 399 -10.59 -3.00 -26.52
CA ARG A 399 -10.80 -2.06 -25.40
C ARG A 399 -10.15 -2.48 -24.08
N GLN A 400 -9.96 -3.78 -23.83
CA GLN A 400 -9.24 -4.29 -22.65
C GLN A 400 -7.70 -4.31 -22.83
N ALA A 401 -7.21 -4.28 -24.07
CA ALA A 401 -5.81 -4.55 -24.41
C ALA A 401 -4.82 -3.54 -23.82
N VAL A 402 -5.20 -2.26 -23.71
CA VAL A 402 -4.38 -1.21 -23.09
C VAL A 402 -4.11 -1.51 -21.62
N GLY A 403 -5.16 -1.94 -20.88
CA GLY A 403 -5.04 -2.33 -19.48
C GLY A 403 -4.22 -3.61 -19.33
N TRP A 404 -4.58 -4.66 -20.07
CA TRP A 404 -3.89 -5.94 -20.02
C TRP A 404 -2.38 -5.82 -20.30
N LEU A 405 -2.00 -5.09 -21.36
CA LEU A 405 -0.59 -4.92 -21.75
C LEU A 405 0.22 -4.15 -20.70
N ARG A 406 -0.35 -3.08 -20.12
CA ARG A 406 0.30 -2.34 -19.03
C ARG A 406 0.54 -3.24 -17.81
N VAL A 407 -0.46 -4.03 -17.44
CA VAL A 407 -0.40 -4.91 -16.26
C VAL A 407 0.65 -5.99 -16.47
N LEU A 408 0.62 -6.70 -17.61
CA LEU A 408 1.67 -7.65 -18.00
C LEU A 408 3.08 -7.05 -17.81
N LEU A 409 3.28 -5.81 -18.27
CA LEU A 409 4.58 -5.15 -18.14
C LEU A 409 4.93 -4.84 -16.69
N ARG A 410 3.97 -4.36 -15.89
CA ARG A 410 4.17 -4.09 -14.46
C ARG A 410 4.40 -5.37 -13.65
N SER A 411 3.74 -6.49 -13.97
CA SER A 411 4.04 -7.84 -13.46
C SER A 411 5.51 -8.22 -13.66
N LEU A 412 6.02 -7.94 -14.86
CA LEU A 412 7.39 -8.20 -15.28
C LEU A 412 8.37 -7.10 -14.81
N GLY A 413 7.94 -6.14 -13.99
CA GLY A 413 8.75 -5.02 -13.49
C GLY A 413 9.15 -3.97 -14.55
N CYS A 414 8.64 -4.13 -15.78
CA CYS A 414 8.82 -3.25 -16.92
C CYS A 414 8.00 -1.96 -16.78
N CYS A 415 8.39 -0.91 -17.50
CA CYS A 415 7.56 0.29 -17.60
C CYS A 415 6.22 -0.04 -18.28
N PRO A 416 5.07 0.46 -17.78
CA PRO A 416 3.76 0.30 -18.44
C PRO A 416 3.71 0.80 -19.89
N HIS A 417 4.64 1.66 -20.30
CA HIS A 417 4.72 2.23 -21.66
C HIS A 417 5.88 1.63 -22.49
N LEU A 418 6.50 0.53 -22.05
CA LEU A 418 7.53 -0.19 -22.83
C LEU A 418 6.96 -0.74 -24.14
N PHE A 419 5.69 -1.17 -24.11
CA PHE A 419 4.86 -1.34 -25.29
C PHE A 419 3.61 -0.48 -25.14
N SER A 420 3.15 0.17 -26.20
CA SER A 420 2.02 1.09 -26.15
C SER A 420 1.33 1.20 -27.51
N PHE A 421 0.02 1.42 -27.53
CA PHE A 421 -0.72 1.78 -28.74
C PHE A 421 -0.44 3.24 -29.18
N GLU A 422 0.32 3.99 -28.39
CA GLU A 422 0.78 5.35 -28.70
C GLU A 422 2.21 5.34 -29.29
N LYS A 423 2.41 6.10 -30.37
CA LYS A 423 3.70 6.24 -31.08
C LYS A 423 4.80 6.93 -30.25
N THR A 424 4.44 7.60 -29.15
CA THR A 424 5.37 8.23 -28.20
C THR A 424 5.04 7.78 -26.77
N PRO A 425 6.03 7.49 -25.91
CA PRO A 425 5.77 6.96 -24.58
C PRO A 425 5.49 8.10 -23.60
N LYS A 426 4.25 8.20 -23.10
CA LYS A 426 3.84 9.16 -22.04
C LYS A 426 4.37 8.77 -20.65
N CYS A 427 5.67 8.58 -20.50
CA CYS A 427 6.30 8.19 -19.23
C CYS A 427 7.58 8.97 -18.93
N ASN A 428 7.89 9.12 -17.64
CA ASN A 428 9.15 9.71 -17.16
C ASN A 428 10.06 8.67 -16.46
N CYS A 429 9.87 7.37 -16.71
CA CYS A 429 10.56 6.31 -15.97
C CYS A 429 12.09 6.33 -16.09
N THR A 430 12.63 7.01 -17.09
CA THR A 430 14.08 7.24 -17.32
C THR A 430 14.67 8.38 -16.50
N LYS A 431 13.84 9.31 -16.00
CA LYS A 431 14.28 10.52 -15.29
C LYS A 431 14.30 10.40 -13.77
N LEU A 432 13.72 9.33 -13.22
CA LEU A 432 13.43 9.19 -11.79
C LEU A 432 14.55 8.45 -11.04
N LYS A 433 15.13 9.11 -10.03
CA LYS A 433 16.16 8.55 -9.14
C LYS A 433 15.62 7.37 -8.32
N PRO A 434 16.48 6.46 -7.83
CA PRO A 434 16.06 5.32 -7.00
C PRO A 434 15.16 5.69 -5.81
N GLU A 435 15.46 6.78 -5.10
CA GLU A 435 14.71 7.23 -3.92
C GLU A 435 13.30 7.76 -4.23
N GLU A 436 13.09 8.34 -5.41
CA GLU A 436 11.82 8.98 -5.81
C GLU A 436 10.70 7.95 -6.08
N ARG A 437 11.07 6.69 -6.33
CA ARG A 437 10.21 5.59 -6.82
C ARG A 437 9.28 4.98 -5.75
N ARG A 438 8.99 5.70 -4.65
CA ARG A 438 8.39 5.09 -3.43
C ARG A 438 7.28 5.91 -2.75
N ARG A 439 7.06 7.17 -3.14
CA ARG A 439 6.02 8.02 -2.53
C ARG A 439 4.71 7.91 -3.31
N LEU A 440 3.58 7.78 -2.61
CA LEU A 440 2.24 7.82 -3.23
C LEU A 440 2.11 9.12 -4.06
N PRO A 441 1.61 9.05 -5.31
CA PRO A 441 1.64 10.18 -6.25
C PRO A 441 0.98 11.41 -5.66
N VAL A 442 1.64 12.57 -5.74
CA VAL A 442 1.22 13.81 -5.07
C VAL A 442 -0.18 14.20 -5.52
N ILE A 443 -1.03 14.62 -4.57
CA ILE A 443 -2.42 15.01 -4.82
C ILE A 443 -2.43 16.15 -5.86
N PRO A 444 -3.17 16.04 -6.99
CA PRO A 444 -3.32 17.14 -7.93
C PRO A 444 -3.90 18.38 -7.25
N ALA A 445 -3.38 19.56 -7.59
CA ALA A 445 -3.72 20.81 -6.90
C ALA A 445 -5.24 21.09 -6.90
N ASP A 446 -5.96 20.61 -7.91
CA ASP A 446 -7.39 20.80 -8.09
C ASP A 446 -8.22 19.93 -7.13
N VAL A 447 -7.73 18.74 -6.79
CA VAL A 447 -8.32 17.87 -5.75
C VAL A 447 -8.10 18.49 -4.36
N ALA A 448 -6.89 19.02 -4.11
CA ALA A 448 -6.59 19.73 -2.86
C ALA A 448 -7.45 21.00 -2.66
N ARG A 449 -7.89 21.66 -3.74
CA ARG A 449 -8.85 22.77 -3.66
C ARG A 449 -10.24 22.31 -3.20
N ARG A 450 -10.73 21.15 -3.66
CA ARG A 450 -12.03 20.60 -3.20
C ARG A 450 -12.02 20.25 -1.71
N MET A 451 -10.92 19.66 -1.22
CA MET A 451 -10.76 19.40 0.22
C MET A 451 -10.82 20.70 1.05
N ASN A 452 -10.28 21.80 0.52
CA ASN A 452 -10.36 23.11 1.18
C ASN A 452 -11.71 23.83 1.06
N SER A 453 -12.57 23.49 0.07
CA SER A 453 -13.91 24.12 -0.01
C SER A 453 -14.86 23.65 1.10
N VAL A 454 -14.74 22.41 1.57
CA VAL A 454 -15.50 21.90 2.74
C VAL A 454 -15.17 22.71 4.00
N ASN A 455 -13.92 23.16 4.12
CA ASN A 455 -13.42 23.96 5.26
C ASN A 455 -13.81 25.45 5.21
N SER A 456 -14.64 25.90 4.25
CA SER A 456 -14.85 27.34 3.98
C SER A 456 -16.02 28.02 4.73
N GLY A 457 -16.71 27.32 5.64
CA GLY A 457 -17.90 27.84 6.33
C GLY A 457 -17.70 28.99 7.33
N GLU A 458 -16.54 29.09 8.00
CA GLU A 458 -16.38 29.91 9.21
C GLU A 458 -15.45 31.15 9.10
N LYS A 459 -15.54 31.96 8.03
CA LYS A 459 -14.84 33.26 7.97
C LYS A 459 -15.68 34.45 7.51
N ARG A 460 -16.78 34.77 8.21
CA ARG A 460 -17.49 36.06 8.01
C ARG A 460 -18.11 36.73 9.25
N LYS A 461 -17.36 36.93 10.34
CA LYS A 461 -17.69 37.96 11.36
C LYS A 461 -16.51 38.38 12.28
N LYS A 462 -15.79 39.44 11.90
CA LYS A 462 -15.30 40.52 12.79
C LYS A 462 -14.67 41.65 11.95
N ARG A 463 -15.02 42.91 12.26
CA ARG A 463 -14.66 44.12 11.47
C ARG A 463 -14.39 45.28 12.44
N SER A 464 -13.12 45.55 12.75
CA SER A 464 -12.58 46.71 13.51
C SER A 464 -11.04 46.52 13.62
N THR A 465 -10.16 47.52 13.70
CA THR A 465 -10.23 48.98 13.41
C THR A 465 -8.80 49.47 13.06
N LYS A 466 -8.60 50.66 12.49
CA LYS A 466 -7.27 51.19 12.11
C LYS A 466 -6.66 52.13 13.17
N VAL A 467 -5.42 51.85 13.60
CA VAL A 467 -4.40 52.76 14.21
C VAL A 467 -3.01 52.17 13.88
N GLY A 468 -1.89 52.91 13.68
CA GLY A 468 -1.74 54.36 13.51
C GLY A 468 -0.30 54.89 13.62
N THR A 469 0.59 54.54 12.67
CA THR A 469 2.00 55.08 12.51
C THR A 469 2.99 54.75 13.65
N THR A 470 4.31 54.62 13.46
CA THR A 470 5.30 55.60 12.91
C THR A 470 6.51 54.91 12.19
N LYS A 471 7.44 55.69 11.58
CA LYS A 471 8.46 55.24 10.60
C LYS A 471 9.93 55.41 11.03
N ARG A 472 10.81 54.53 10.48
CA ARG A 472 12.27 54.72 10.24
C ARG A 472 13.15 54.75 11.51
N ARG A 473 14.49 54.55 11.47
CA ARG A 473 15.51 54.82 10.43
C ARG A 473 16.59 53.72 10.33
N ARG A 474 17.48 53.83 9.31
CA ARG A 474 18.55 52.88 8.94
C ARG A 474 19.87 53.68 8.74
N THR A 475 21.00 53.19 9.23
CA THR A 475 22.38 53.64 8.90
C THR A 475 23.40 52.53 9.25
N LEU A 476 24.64 52.62 8.73
CA LEU A 476 25.69 51.57 8.77
C LEU A 476 27.10 52.22 9.02
N PRO A 477 28.26 51.51 9.01
CA PRO A 477 29.31 51.61 10.04
C PRO A 477 30.51 52.50 9.65
N PRO A 478 31.61 52.47 10.43
CA PRO A 478 32.89 51.98 9.88
C PRO A 478 33.75 51.11 10.85
N SER A 479 34.89 50.62 10.34
CA SER A 479 35.95 49.79 10.99
C SER A 479 37.31 50.05 10.29
N PRO A 480 38.45 49.39 10.65
CA PRO A 480 38.84 48.68 11.87
C PRO A 480 39.94 49.50 12.61
N PRO A 481 41.30 49.27 12.64
CA PRO A 481 42.19 48.14 12.31
C PRO A 481 42.94 47.53 13.53
N GLY A 482 43.83 46.54 13.32
CA GLY A 482 44.76 45.98 14.33
C GLY A 482 45.42 44.67 13.90
N GLN A 483 46.75 44.67 13.69
CA GLN A 483 47.58 43.72 12.92
C GLN A 483 47.63 42.22 13.34
N GLU A 484 48.08 41.38 12.38
CA GLU A 484 48.46 39.95 12.45
C GLU A 484 49.89 39.74 13.10
N PRO A 485 50.55 38.54 13.16
CA PRO A 485 50.20 37.23 12.57
C PRO A 485 50.51 35.93 13.35
N SER A 486 49.97 34.82 12.79
CA SER A 486 50.51 33.44 12.77
C SER A 486 50.82 32.68 14.07
N GLN A 487 50.27 31.45 14.18
CA GLN A 487 51.05 30.21 13.93
C GLN A 487 50.14 28.97 13.81
N ASN A 488 50.59 27.95 13.07
CA ASN A 488 50.02 26.61 13.12
C ASN A 488 50.60 25.86 14.33
N HIS A 489 49.82 24.99 14.98
CA HIS A 489 50.16 23.56 14.99
C HIS A 489 49.03 22.63 15.47
N THR A 490 49.31 21.34 15.31
CA THR A 490 48.37 20.22 15.22
C THR A 490 48.26 19.46 16.56
N ARG A 491 47.11 18.79 16.75
CA ARG A 491 46.99 17.39 17.24
C ARG A 491 46.75 17.09 18.76
N THR A 492 45.66 16.34 18.97
CA THR A 492 45.46 15.20 19.92
C THR A 492 45.19 15.40 21.42
N VAL A 493 44.25 14.55 21.91
CA VAL A 493 43.84 14.20 23.30
C VAL A 493 43.41 15.37 24.23
N LEU A 494 42.38 15.23 25.08
CA LEU A 494 41.52 14.08 25.42
C LEU A 494 40.09 14.22 24.88
#